data_AF-A0A7J5XBI9-F1
#
_entry.id   AF-A0A7J5XBI9-F1
#
_cell.length_a   1.000
_cell.length_b   1.000
_cell.length_c   1.000
_cell.angle_alpha   90.00
_cell.angle_beta   90.00
_cell.angle_gamma   90.00
#
_symmetry.space_group_name_H-M   'P 1'
#
loop_
_entity.id
_entity.type
_entity.pdbx_description
1 polymer ?
#
loop_
_entity_poly.entity_id
_entity_poly.type
_entity_poly.pdbx_seq_one_letter_code
_entity_poly.pdbx_strand_id
1 'polypeptide(L)' 'MEGDIHGLDADLQAKTASLKLAHTRLENRTNRPGMDLCRDEVQYGLVNEVHQLEATIMALKQKLSEAQ' A
#
# COMPACT_ATOMS: atom_id res chain seq x y z
N MET A 1 22.02 -4.45 14.32
CA MET A 1 20.83 -4.74 15.15
C MET A 1 19.96 -3.50 15.30
N GLU A 2 20.32 -2.45 16.07
CA GLU A 2 19.44 -1.26 16.20
C GLU A 2 19.18 -0.54 14.86
N GLY A 3 20.21 -0.36 14.02
CA GLY A 3 20.06 0.25 12.69
C GLY A 3 19.16 -0.54 11.74
N ASP A 4 19.10 -1.86 11.89
CA ASP A 4 18.27 -2.74 11.06
C ASP A 4 16.79 -2.59 11.43
N ILE A 5 16.48 -2.45 12.72
CA ILE A 5 15.12 -2.20 13.22
C ILE A 5 14.63 -0.83 12.76
N HIS A 6 15.47 0.22 12.88
CA HIS A 6 15.13 1.56 12.40
C HIS A 6 14.88 1.60 10.89
N GLY A 7 15.65 0.83 10.11
CA GLY A 7 15.42 0.68 8.67
C GLY A 7 14.07 0.02 8.36
N LEU A 8 13.74 -1.05 9.07
CA LEU A 8 12.45 -1.75 8.91
C LEU A 8 11.25 -0.86 9.28
N ASP A 9 11.37 -0.05 10.34
CA ASP A 9 10.33 0.92 10.71
C ASP A 9 10.15 2.00 9.64
N ALA A 10 11.24 2.55 9.11
CA ALA A 10 11.19 3.55 8.04
C ALA A 10 10.54 2.97 6.76
N ASP A 11 10.90 1.74 6.39
CA ASP A 11 10.32 1.04 5.25
C ASP A 11 8.82 0.78 5.46
N LEU A 12 8.42 0.37 6.66
CA LEU A 12 7.02 0.15 7.02
C LEU A 12 6.20 1.43 6.91
N GLN A 13 6.72 2.56 7.40
CA GLN A 13 6.07 3.86 7.28
C GLN A 13 5.93 4.28 5.81
N ALA A 14 7.00 4.13 5.02
CA ALA A 14 6.97 4.46 3.59
C ALA A 14 5.92 3.63 2.83
N LYS A 15 5.85 2.31 3.07
CA LYS A 15 4.86 1.44 2.43
C LYS A 15 3.43 1.76 2.87
N THR A 16 3.24 2.12 4.14
CA THR A 16 1.93 2.55 4.66
C THR A 16 1.46 3.85 3.99
N ALA A 17 2.37 4.80 3.75
CA ALA A 17 2.06 6.02 3.02
C ALA A 17 1.65 5.74 1.56
N SER A 18 2.38 4.84 0.88
CA SER A 18 2.01 4.39 -0.48
C SER A 18 0.65 3.70 -0.51
N LEU A 19 0.34 2.84 0.47
CA LEU A 19 -0.95 2.14 0.55
C LEU A 19 -2.10 3.14 0.70
N LYS A 20 -1.95 4.14 1.58
CA LYS A 20 -2.94 5.21 1.75
C LYS A 20 -3.18 5.95 0.44
N LEU A 21 -2.12 6.28 -0.30
CA LEU A 21 -2.23 6.95 -1.59
C LEU A 21 -2.99 6.10 -2.61
N ALA A 22 -2.70 4.80 -2.70
CA ALA A 22 -3.39 3.88 -3.59
C ALA A 22 -4.90 3.78 -3.26
N HIS A 23 -5.25 3.68 -1.98
CA HIS A 23 -6.65 3.72 -1.55
C HIS A 23 -7.36 5.03 -1.91
N THR A 24 -6.75 6.19 -1.65
CA THR A 24 -7.33 7.48 -2.03
C THR A 24 -7.53 7.59 -3.54
N ARG A 25 -6.63 7.03 -4.36
CA ARG A 25 -6.82 6.97 -5.82
C ARG A 25 -8.02 6.10 -6.21
N LEU A 26 -8.17 4.92 -5.61
CA LEU A 26 -9.32 4.04 -5.85
C LEU A 26 -10.64 4.70 -5.44
N GLU A 27 -10.66 5.37 -4.30
CA GLU A 27 -11.82 6.11 -3.81
C GLU A 27 -12.20 7.24 -4.79
N ASN A 28 -11.23 8.05 -5.22
CA ASN A 28 -11.46 9.12 -6.20
C ASN A 28 -12.03 8.60 -7.52
N ARG A 29 -11.58 7.42 -7.97
CA ARG A 29 -12.10 6.77 -9.19
C ARG A 29 -13.52 6.26 -8.99
N THR A 30 -13.81 5.70 -7.82
CA THR A 30 -15.15 5.20 -7.46
C THR A 30 -16.17 6.33 -7.33
N ASN A 31 -15.74 7.50 -6.86
CA ASN A 31 -16.60 8.66 -6.62
C ASN A 31 -16.65 9.66 -7.79
N ARG A 32 -16.05 9.34 -8.95
CA ARG A 32 -16.02 10.26 -10.09
C ARG A 32 -17.46 10.49 -10.63
N PRO A 33 -17.91 11.76 -10.75
CA PRO A 33 -19.25 12.04 -11.26
C PRO A 33 -19.37 11.70 -12.75
N GLY A 34 -20.50 11.13 -13.15
CA GLY A 34 -20.80 10.73 -14.53
C GLY A 34 -20.95 9.21 -14.68
N MET A 35 -21.22 8.75 -15.91
CA MET A 35 -21.28 7.32 -16.26
C MET A 35 -19.89 6.83 -16.69
N ASP A 36 -18.86 7.10 -15.90
CA ASP A 36 -17.49 6.69 -16.23
C ASP A 36 -17.28 5.25 -15.74
N LEU A 37 -17.19 4.30 -16.68
CA LEU A 37 -16.94 2.90 -16.34
C LEU A 37 -15.45 2.73 -16.05
N CYS A 38 -15.05 2.88 -14.79
CA CYS A 38 -13.66 2.73 -14.34
C CYS A 38 -13.15 1.28 -14.35
N ARG A 39 -13.66 0.40 -15.22
CA ARG A 39 -13.19 -0.99 -15.40
C ARG A 39 -12.04 -1.05 -16.42
N ASP A 40 -11.03 -0.23 -16.19
CA ASP A 40 -9.87 -0.10 -17.07
C ASP A 40 -8.60 -0.68 -16.41
N GLU A 41 -7.53 -0.75 -17.19
CA GLU A 41 -6.21 -1.23 -16.74
C GLU A 41 -5.69 -0.49 -15.50
N VAL A 42 -5.99 0.80 -15.37
CA VAL A 42 -5.55 1.61 -14.22
C VAL A 42 -6.25 1.17 -12.94
N GLN A 43 -7.55 0.89 -12.99
CA GLN A 43 -8.29 0.38 -11.85
C GLN A 43 -7.77 -0.99 -11.40
N TYR A 44 -7.56 -1.92 -12.34
CA TYR A 44 -7.00 -3.23 -12.01
C TYR A 44 -5.57 -3.13 -11.47
N GLY A 45 -4.76 -2.24 -12.05
CA GLY A 45 -3.42 -1.94 -11.58
C GLY A 45 -3.40 -1.43 -10.14
N LEU A 46 -4.27 -0.47 -9.80
CA LEU A 46 -4.38 0.07 -8.43
C LEU A 46 -4.86 -0.99 -7.42
N VAL A 47 -5.82 -1.83 -7.81
CA VAL A 47 -6.28 -2.93 -6.94
C VAL A 47 -5.14 -3.93 -6.69
N ASN A 48 -4.38 -4.29 -7.73
CA ASN A 48 -3.23 -5.15 -7.57
C ASN A 48 -2.14 -4.50 -6.70
N GLU A 49 -1.85 -3.21 -6.91
CA GLU A 49 -0.88 -2.44 -6.11
C GLU A 49 -1.26 -2.45 -4.62
N VAL A 50 -2.53 -2.24 -4.28
CA VAL A 50 -3.03 -2.35 -2.89
C VAL A 50 -2.71 -3.72 -2.30
N HIS A 51 -3.07 -4.81 -2.98
CA HIS A 51 -2.79 -6.16 -2.48
C HIS A 51 -1.29 -6.42 -2.27
N GLN A 52 -0.44 -5.96 -3.18
CA GLN A 52 1.02 -6.11 -3.06
C GLN A 52 1.58 -5.28 -1.88
N LEU A 53 1.08 -4.07 -1.68
CA LEU A 53 1.47 -3.20 -0.58
C LEU A 53 1.03 -3.79 0.77
N GLU A 54 -0.18 -4.32 0.88
CA GLU A 54 -0.67 -5.00 2.08
C GLU A 54 0.19 -6.23 2.41
N ALA A 55 0.48 -7.08 1.43
CA ALA A 55 1.36 -8.23 1.61
C ALA A 55 2.77 -7.81 2.07
N THR A 56 3.32 -6.75 1.47
CA THR A 56 4.63 -6.21 1.83
C THR A 56 4.63 -5.66 3.26
N ILE A 57 3.60 -4.91 3.65
CA ILE A 57 3.45 -4.36 5.00
C ILE A 57 3.35 -5.49 6.04
N MET A 58 2.59 -6.56 5.76
CA MET A 58 2.51 -7.72 6.63
C MET A 58 3.89 -8.40 6.81
N ALA A 59 4.62 -8.60 5.72
CA ALA A 59 5.96 -9.18 5.77
C ALA A 59 6.95 -8.30 6.55
N LEU A 60 6.89 -6.97 6.38
CA LEU A 60 7.73 -6.03 7.14
C LEU A 60 7.40 -6.05 8.63
N LYS A 61 6.11 -6.07 9.01
CA LYS A 61 5.69 -6.20 10.41
C LYS A 61 6.17 -7.50 11.04
N GLN A 62 6.11 -8.61 10.31
CA GLN A 62 6.60 -9.89 10.78
C GLN A 62 8.13 -9.83 11.03
N LYS A 63 8.90 -9.34 10.05
CA LYS A 63 10.35 -9.18 10.20
C LYS A 63 10.73 -8.27 11.37
N LEU A 64 9.98 -7.19 11.56
CA LEU A 64 10.22 -6.27 12.66
C LEU A 64 9.93 -6.94 14.01
N SER A 65 8.83 -7.71 14.11
CA SER A 65 8.52 -8.51 15.30
C SER A 65 9.55 -9.61 15.59
N GLU A 66 10.23 -10.14 14.58
CA GLU A 66 11.31 -11.13 14.73
C GLU A 66 12.65 -10.49 15.12
N ALA A 67 12.84 -9.20 14.81
CA ALA A 67 14.06 -8.45 15.08
C ALA A 67 14.03 -7.68 16.42
N GLN A 68 12.84 -7.52 17.02
CA GLN A 68 12.61 -6.94 18.36
C GLN A 68 12.84 -7.97 19.47
#